data_AF-A0A0M0NU45-F1
#
_entry.id   AF-A0A0M0NU45-F1
#
_cell.length_a   1.000
_cell.length_b   1.000
_cell.length_c   1.000
_cell.angle_alpha   90.00
_cell.angle_beta   90.00
_cell.angle_gamma   90.00
#
_symmetry.space_group_name_H-M   'P 1'
#
loop_
_entity.id
_entity.type
_entity.pdbx_description
1 polymer ?
#
loop_
_entity_poly.entity_id
_entity_poly.type
_entity_poly.pdbx_seq_one_letter_code
_entity_poly.pdbx_strand_id
1 'polypeptide(L)'
;MTAAVQAIAQTRWSTRRGQVVPDPEDLRLGNDAVEFDRATVLYADLNGSTNMVDTEAWQLSAEIYKAFLHCAATIIRKEGGKITSYDGDRVMGIWVGDRQATPAAKAGLKINYAVKMIVMPALKQQYPDWTGTVRHVVGIDSSPIRAARTGIRGGNDIVWVGRAANHAAKLTDLDLAPSTWITDEVFIRLADELKYGGTPPTLMWEAFRWNRQGGRRIHGSDWAWRV
;
A
#
# COMPACT_ATOMS: atom_id res chain seq x y z
N MET A 1 18.51 -27.52 1.42
CA MET A 1 18.02 -26.40 0.60
C MET A 1 17.64 -26.84 -0.80
N THR A 2 18.56 -27.45 -1.57
CA THR A 2 18.30 -27.90 -2.96
C THR A 2 17.06 -28.79 -3.12
N ALA A 3 16.88 -29.80 -2.26
CA ALA A 3 15.71 -30.67 -2.32
C ALA A 3 14.38 -29.92 -2.11
N ALA A 4 14.34 -28.93 -1.22
CA ALA A 4 13.15 -28.11 -1.01
C ALA A 4 12.84 -27.23 -2.23
N VAL A 5 13.86 -26.62 -2.83
CA VAL A 5 13.73 -25.84 -4.07
C VAL A 5 13.24 -26.72 -5.23
N GLN A 6 13.82 -27.90 -5.40
CA GLN A 6 13.38 -28.86 -6.41
C GLN A 6 11.94 -29.31 -6.19
N ALA A 7 11.55 -29.59 -4.95
CA ALA A 7 10.17 -29.93 -4.61
C ALA A 7 9.18 -28.81 -4.98
N ILE A 8 9.50 -27.55 -4.63
CA ILE A 8 8.69 -26.38 -5.02
C ILE A 8 8.60 -26.26 -6.55
N ALA A 9 9.71 -26.46 -7.27
CA ALA A 9 9.74 -26.32 -8.73
C ALA A 9 8.96 -27.43 -9.47
N GLN A 10 8.86 -28.63 -8.89
CA GLN A 10 8.28 -29.81 -9.56
C GLN A 10 6.84 -30.11 -9.15
N THR A 11 6.42 -29.69 -7.95
CA THR A 11 5.07 -29.98 -7.45
C THR A 11 4.03 -29.19 -8.24
N ARG A 12 2.92 -29.83 -8.63
CA ARG A 12 1.84 -29.15 -9.35
C ARG A 12 1.11 -28.19 -8.43
N TRP A 13 0.66 -27.07 -8.99
CA TRP A 13 -0.17 -26.11 -8.28
C TRP A 13 -1.61 -26.62 -8.13
N SER A 14 -2.13 -26.50 -6.92
CA SER A 14 -3.56 -26.56 -6.62
C SER A 14 -4.07 -25.13 -6.47
N THR A 15 -5.15 -24.79 -7.16
CA THR A 15 -5.73 -23.45 -7.11
C THR A 15 -7.22 -23.49 -6.78
N ARG A 16 -7.71 -22.44 -6.11
CA ARG A 16 -9.13 -22.22 -5.87
C ARG A 16 -9.45 -20.73 -5.91
N ARG A 17 -10.66 -20.37 -6.32
CA ARG A 17 -11.10 -18.96 -6.30
C ARG A 17 -11.38 -18.49 -4.87
N GLY A 18 -10.93 -17.29 -4.55
CA GLY A 18 -11.18 -16.62 -3.27
C GLY A 18 -12.05 -15.38 -3.42
N GLN A 19 -12.84 -15.11 -2.39
CA GLN A 19 -13.63 -13.87 -2.24
C GLN A 19 -13.31 -13.12 -0.93
N VAL A 20 -12.50 -13.72 -0.07
CA VAL A 20 -12.05 -13.19 1.21
C VAL A 20 -10.54 -13.34 1.26
N VAL A 21 -9.86 -12.36 1.88
CA VAL A 21 -8.41 -12.40 2.09
C VAL A 21 -8.07 -13.53 3.08
N PRO A 22 -7.38 -14.60 2.64
CA PRO A 22 -7.07 -15.74 3.50
C PRO A 22 -6.15 -15.33 4.63
N ASP A 23 -6.25 -16.05 5.74
CA ASP A 23 -5.18 -16.14 6.74
C ASP A 23 -4.18 -17.23 6.32
N PRO A 24 -2.93 -17.22 6.83
CA PRO A 24 -1.92 -18.20 6.44
C PRO A 24 -2.36 -19.66 6.60
N GLU A 25 -3.19 -19.93 7.60
CA GLU A 25 -3.73 -21.26 7.92
C GLU A 25 -4.70 -21.76 6.85
N ASP A 26 -5.35 -20.85 6.10
CA ASP A 26 -6.23 -21.21 4.99
C ASP A 26 -5.44 -21.77 3.80
N LEU A 27 -4.14 -21.48 3.70
CA LEU A 27 -3.27 -21.93 2.62
C LEU A 27 -2.49 -23.18 3.03
N ARG A 28 -2.59 -24.23 2.21
CA ARG A 28 -1.86 -25.48 2.43
C ARG A 28 -0.36 -25.24 2.21
N LEU A 29 0.47 -26.01 2.92
CA LEU A 29 1.91 -26.03 2.64
C LEU A 29 2.17 -26.65 1.25
N GLY A 30 3.16 -26.11 0.55
CA GLY A 30 3.47 -26.49 -0.84
C GLY A 30 2.83 -25.55 -1.86
N ASN A 31 2.63 -26.06 -3.08
CA ASN A 31 2.10 -25.27 -4.20
C ASN A 31 0.57 -25.20 -4.15
N ASP A 32 0.03 -24.48 -3.16
CA ASP A 32 -1.39 -24.16 -3.03
C ASP A 32 -1.59 -22.65 -3.15
N ALA A 33 -2.61 -22.24 -3.90
CA ALA A 33 -2.95 -20.83 -4.05
C ALA A 33 -4.46 -20.54 -4.01
N VAL A 34 -4.78 -19.41 -3.42
CA VAL A 34 -6.10 -18.76 -3.58
C VAL A 34 -5.97 -17.71 -4.68
N GLU A 35 -6.79 -17.82 -5.71
CA GLU A 35 -6.81 -16.91 -6.84
C GLU A 35 -7.92 -15.86 -6.69
N PHE A 36 -7.57 -14.62 -6.98
CA PHE A 36 -8.51 -13.51 -7.04
C PHE A 36 -8.53 -12.97 -8.47
N ASP A 37 -9.71 -12.95 -9.09
CA ASP A 37 -9.91 -12.37 -10.42
C ASP A 37 -9.51 -10.87 -10.43
N ARG A 38 -9.65 -10.21 -9.27
CA ARG A 38 -9.14 -8.86 -9.03
C ARG A 38 -8.93 -8.63 -7.53
N ALA A 39 -7.81 -8.01 -7.19
CA ALA A 39 -7.62 -7.34 -5.92
C ALA A 39 -7.02 -5.94 -6.15
N THR A 40 -7.29 -5.02 -5.24
CA THR A 40 -6.59 -3.75 -5.14
C THR A 40 -5.62 -3.80 -3.97
N VAL A 41 -4.36 -3.46 -4.22
CA VAL A 41 -3.31 -3.42 -3.22
C VAL A 41 -2.87 -1.98 -3.02
N LEU A 42 -2.66 -1.59 -1.77
CA LEU A 42 -2.08 -0.34 -1.34
C LEU A 42 -0.80 -0.62 -0.56
N TYR A 43 0.26 0.10 -0.87
CA TYR A 43 1.41 0.27 0.01
C TYR A 43 1.47 1.73 0.46
N ALA A 44 1.67 1.96 1.74
CA ALA A 44 1.98 3.28 2.30
C ALA A 44 3.35 3.22 2.97
N ASP A 45 4.20 4.19 2.64
CA ASP A 45 5.63 4.19 2.92
C ASP A 45 6.09 5.57 3.40
N LEU A 46 7.07 5.63 4.31
CA LEU A 46 7.72 6.88 4.69
C LEU A 46 8.80 7.23 3.67
N ASN A 47 8.60 8.32 2.96
CA ASN A 47 9.58 8.75 1.96
C ASN A 47 10.77 9.44 2.64
N GLY A 48 11.96 8.87 2.45
CA GLY A 48 13.22 9.38 3.00
C GLY A 48 13.56 8.87 4.40
N SER A 49 12.94 7.75 4.83
CA SER A 49 13.17 7.15 6.13
C SER A 49 14.63 6.75 6.39
N THR A 50 15.37 6.29 5.37
CA THR A 50 16.81 6.02 5.47
C THR A 50 17.59 7.25 5.96
N ASN A 51 17.38 8.40 5.32
CA ASN A 51 18.07 9.62 5.74
C ASN A 51 17.63 10.04 7.16
N MET A 52 16.34 9.88 7.47
CA MET A 52 15.82 10.21 8.79
C MET A 52 16.48 9.39 9.91
N VAL A 53 16.69 8.08 9.73
CA VAL A 53 17.36 7.26 10.75
C VAL A 53 18.86 7.56 10.88
N ASP A 54 19.48 8.10 9.83
CA ASP A 54 20.89 8.49 9.85
C ASP A 54 21.13 9.87 10.48
N THR A 55 20.16 10.78 10.37
CA THR A 55 20.33 12.19 10.78
C THR A 55 19.57 12.61 12.03
N GLU A 56 18.43 11.96 12.33
CA GLU A 56 17.58 12.32 13.47
C GLU A 56 17.87 11.46 14.71
N ALA A 57 17.46 11.95 15.88
CA ALA A 57 17.50 11.14 17.10
C ALA A 57 16.62 9.90 16.94
N TRP A 58 17.14 8.72 17.33
CA TRP A 58 16.44 7.45 17.12
C TRP A 58 15.05 7.40 17.76
N GLN A 59 14.83 8.13 18.88
CA GLN A 59 13.53 8.27 19.52
C GLN A 59 12.53 8.98 18.61
N LEU A 60 12.93 10.11 18.02
CA LEU A 60 12.09 10.86 17.09
C LEU A 60 11.74 10.02 15.86
N SER A 61 12.74 9.32 15.29
CA SER A 61 12.52 8.40 14.17
C SER A 61 11.53 7.28 14.52
N ALA A 62 11.67 6.67 15.71
CA ALA A 62 10.77 5.63 16.18
C ALA A 62 9.34 6.14 16.41
N GLU A 63 9.18 7.36 16.92
CA GLU A 63 7.88 8.00 17.10
C GLU A 63 7.20 8.33 15.77
N ILE A 64 7.96 8.83 14.78
CA ILE A 64 7.47 9.07 13.43
C ILE A 64 6.98 7.76 12.80
N TYR A 65 7.77 6.69 12.87
CA TYR A 65 7.38 5.36 12.36
C TYR A 65 6.08 4.90 13.01
N LYS A 66 6.00 4.95 14.35
CA LYS A 66 4.83 4.49 15.09
C LYS A 66 3.58 5.31 14.76
N ALA A 67 3.69 6.63 14.71
CA ALA A 67 2.58 7.52 14.41
C ALA A 67 2.05 7.29 12.99
N PHE A 68 2.95 7.23 12.00
CA PHE A 68 2.60 6.99 10.61
C PHE A 68 1.93 5.62 10.42
N LEU A 69 2.58 4.54 10.87
CA LEU A 69 2.07 3.18 10.72
C LEU A 69 0.73 3.00 11.44
N HIS A 70 0.57 3.61 12.62
CA HIS A 70 -0.69 3.59 13.35
C HIS A 70 -1.82 4.26 12.56
N CYS A 71 -1.59 5.48 12.05
CA CYS A 71 -2.57 6.20 11.24
C CYS A 71 -2.92 5.42 9.96
N ALA A 72 -1.91 4.99 9.21
CA ALA A 72 -2.09 4.28 7.95
C ALA A 72 -2.87 2.97 8.14
N ALA A 73 -2.46 2.13 9.10
CA ALA A 73 -3.15 0.88 9.37
C ALA A 73 -4.58 1.07 9.89
N THR A 74 -4.83 2.13 10.67
CA THR A 74 -6.18 2.47 11.15
C THR A 74 -7.08 2.89 9.99
N ILE A 75 -6.57 3.74 9.09
CA ILE A 75 -7.31 4.24 7.93
C ILE A 75 -7.63 3.10 6.96
N ILE A 76 -6.64 2.26 6.62
CA ILE A 76 -6.84 1.12 5.72
C ILE A 76 -7.97 0.21 6.25
N ARG A 77 -7.96 -0.13 7.55
CA ARG A 77 -9.03 -0.94 8.16
C ARG A 77 -10.39 -0.24 8.13
N LYS A 78 -10.45 1.06 8.42
CA LYS A 78 -11.70 1.84 8.37
C LYS A 78 -12.29 1.93 6.96
N GLU A 79 -11.44 1.92 5.93
CA GLU A 79 -11.86 1.86 4.52
C GLU A 79 -12.07 0.41 4.04
N GLY A 80 -12.13 -0.58 4.94
CA GLY A 80 -12.48 -1.98 4.63
C GLY A 80 -11.33 -2.81 4.04
N GLY A 81 -10.09 -2.33 4.10
CA GLY A 81 -8.91 -3.08 3.68
C GLY A 81 -8.42 -4.01 4.78
N LYS A 82 -7.87 -5.18 4.41
CA LYS A 82 -7.14 -6.06 5.33
C LYS A 82 -5.66 -5.73 5.28
N ILE A 83 -5.04 -5.58 6.45
CA ILE A 83 -3.59 -5.43 6.58
C ILE A 83 -2.95 -6.81 6.42
N THR A 84 -2.02 -6.95 5.48
CA THR A 84 -1.37 -8.24 5.21
C THR A 84 0.09 -8.27 5.63
N SER A 85 0.75 -7.12 5.74
CA SER A 85 2.13 -7.05 6.22
C SER A 85 2.49 -5.64 6.71
N TYR A 86 3.46 -5.61 7.60
CA TYR A 86 4.31 -4.45 7.86
C TYR A 86 5.72 -4.80 7.42
N ASP A 87 6.41 -3.89 6.75
CA ASP A 87 7.78 -4.09 6.29
C ASP A 87 8.58 -2.82 6.58
N GLY A 88 9.27 -2.81 7.73
CA GLY A 88 9.93 -1.62 8.26
C GLY A 88 8.93 -0.51 8.57
N ASP A 89 9.07 0.60 7.84
CA ASP A 89 8.23 1.80 7.84
C ASP A 89 6.99 1.69 6.92
N ARG A 90 6.79 0.54 6.27
CA ARG A 90 5.73 0.36 5.28
C ARG A 90 4.59 -0.49 5.81
N VAL A 91 3.39 -0.22 5.34
CA VAL A 91 2.21 -1.05 5.57
C VAL A 91 1.52 -1.40 4.26
N MET A 92 1.15 -2.68 4.13
CA MET A 92 0.41 -3.21 2.99
C MET A 92 -1.06 -3.44 3.35
N GLY A 93 -1.96 -2.86 2.56
CA GLY A 93 -3.40 -3.10 2.59
C GLY A 93 -3.89 -3.79 1.32
N ILE A 94 -4.88 -4.66 1.45
CA ILE A 94 -5.53 -5.33 0.32
C ILE A 94 -7.05 -5.28 0.41
N TRP A 95 -7.70 -5.09 -0.73
CA TRP A 95 -9.15 -5.16 -0.93
C TRP A 95 -9.47 -6.22 -1.98
N VAL A 96 -10.43 -7.08 -1.66
CA VAL A 96 -11.00 -8.11 -2.55
C VAL A 96 -12.53 -7.95 -2.58
N GLY A 97 -13.22 -8.66 -3.48
CA GLY A 97 -14.67 -8.52 -3.67
C GLY A 97 -15.07 -7.32 -4.54
N ASP A 98 -16.26 -6.75 -4.34
CA ASP A 98 -16.80 -5.78 -5.31
C ASP A 98 -16.21 -4.38 -5.16
N ARG A 99 -16.09 -3.89 -3.92
CA ARG A 99 -15.62 -2.54 -3.59
C ARG A 99 -14.14 -2.53 -3.24
N GLN A 100 -13.29 -2.19 -4.21
CA GLN A 100 -11.84 -2.23 -4.04
C GLN A 100 -11.14 -0.89 -4.35
N ALA A 101 -11.27 -0.37 -5.58
CA ALA A 101 -10.50 0.78 -6.05
C ALA A 101 -10.83 2.08 -5.29
N THR A 102 -12.11 2.45 -5.23
CA THR A 102 -12.58 3.66 -4.52
C THR A 102 -12.16 3.70 -3.04
N PRO A 103 -12.44 2.67 -2.21
CA PRO A 103 -12.02 2.71 -0.80
C PRO A 103 -10.49 2.71 -0.64
N ALA A 104 -9.73 2.00 -1.48
CA ALA A 104 -8.27 2.04 -1.43
C ALA A 104 -7.72 3.43 -1.77
N ALA A 105 -8.23 4.08 -2.83
CA ALA A 105 -7.84 5.45 -3.18
C ALA A 105 -8.22 6.45 -2.08
N LYS A 106 -9.41 6.30 -1.49
CA LYS A 106 -9.85 7.09 -0.34
C LYS A 106 -8.92 6.91 0.86
N ALA A 107 -8.47 5.68 1.13
CA ALA A 107 -7.48 5.41 2.17
C ALA A 107 -6.17 6.17 1.89
N GLY A 108 -5.66 6.17 0.65
CA GLY A 108 -4.48 6.96 0.28
C GLY A 108 -4.62 8.46 0.58
N LEU A 109 -5.71 9.09 0.11
CA LEU A 109 -5.97 10.51 0.37
C LEU A 109 -6.19 10.82 1.86
N LYS A 110 -6.77 9.88 2.63
CA LYS A 110 -6.90 9.98 4.08
C LYS A 110 -5.57 9.85 4.82
N ILE A 111 -4.66 9.00 4.35
CA ILE A 111 -3.30 8.91 4.89
C ILE A 111 -2.58 10.24 4.71
N ASN A 112 -2.69 10.86 3.52
CA ASN A 112 -2.13 12.18 3.27
C ASN A 112 -2.69 13.24 4.23
N TYR A 113 -4.01 13.24 4.47
CA TYR A 113 -4.61 14.10 5.49
C TYR A 113 -4.03 13.83 6.88
N ALA A 114 -3.95 12.58 7.32
CA ALA A 114 -3.47 12.23 8.65
C ALA A 114 -2.01 12.65 8.86
N VAL A 115 -1.13 12.47 7.87
CA VAL A 115 0.25 12.93 7.96
C VAL A 115 0.32 14.45 8.12
N LYS A 116 -0.37 15.19 7.23
CA LYS A 116 -0.31 16.66 7.19
C LYS A 116 -1.00 17.34 8.37
N MET A 117 -2.14 16.80 8.81
CA MET A 117 -3.06 17.47 9.72
C MET A 117 -3.10 16.87 11.14
N ILE A 118 -2.48 15.71 11.36
CA ILE A 118 -2.48 15.04 12.68
C ILE A 118 -1.04 14.76 13.12
N VAL A 119 -0.29 13.98 12.33
CA VAL A 119 1.08 13.56 12.71
C VAL A 119 2.03 14.76 12.78
N MET A 120 2.09 15.56 11.72
CA MET A 120 3.00 16.72 11.68
C MET A 120 2.71 17.75 12.78
N PRO A 121 1.45 18.17 13.04
CA PRO A 121 1.16 19.08 14.15
C PRO A 121 1.54 18.50 15.53
N ALA A 122 1.24 17.23 15.79
CA ALA A 122 1.58 16.60 17.07
C ALA A 122 3.10 16.54 17.31
N LEU A 123 3.87 16.17 16.29
CA LEU A 123 5.33 16.15 16.38
C LEU A 123 5.92 17.54 16.59
N LYS A 124 5.45 18.56 15.86
CA LYS A 124 5.93 19.94 16.03
C LYS A 124 5.59 20.52 17.40
N GLN A 125 4.48 20.10 18.00
CA GLN A 125 4.13 20.50 19.35
C GLN A 125 5.08 19.87 20.38
N GLN A 126 5.42 18.59 20.19
CA GLN A 126 6.32 17.86 21.09
C GLN A 126 7.79 18.26 20.91
N TYR A 127 8.18 18.60 19.69
CA TYR A 127 9.55 18.94 19.28
C TYR A 127 9.58 20.31 18.60
N PRO A 128 9.46 21.41 19.36
CA PRO A 128 9.33 22.76 18.79
C PRO A 128 10.57 23.22 18.01
N ASP A 129 11.75 22.70 18.34
CA ASP A 129 13.02 23.03 17.67
C ASP A 129 13.28 22.14 16.43
N TRP A 130 12.49 21.09 16.22
CA TRP A 130 12.64 20.21 15.06
C TRP A 130 12.06 20.86 13.81
N THR A 131 12.92 21.05 12.80
CA THR A 131 12.56 21.71 11.53
C THR A 131 12.25 20.74 10.40
N GLY A 132 12.35 19.43 10.66
CA GLY A 132 12.10 18.39 9.67
C GLY A 132 10.63 18.26 9.27
N THR A 133 10.38 17.37 8.31
CA THR A 133 9.05 17.06 7.80
C THR A 133 8.89 15.57 7.56
N VAL A 134 7.71 15.04 7.91
CA VAL A 134 7.35 13.66 7.60
C VAL A 134 6.77 13.63 6.19
N ARG A 135 7.50 12.99 5.27
CA ARG A 135 7.00 12.69 3.93
C ARG A 135 6.58 11.24 3.85
N HIS A 136 5.59 10.99 3.00
CA HIS A 136 5.08 9.64 2.75
C HIS A 136 4.67 9.53 1.29
N VAL A 137 4.65 8.31 0.79
CA VAL A 137 4.09 7.99 -0.52
C VAL A 137 3.19 6.77 -0.39
N VAL A 138 2.05 6.83 -1.07
CA VAL A 138 1.10 5.74 -1.21
C VAL A 138 1.07 5.28 -2.66
N GLY A 139 1.25 3.99 -2.89
CA GLY A 139 1.13 3.38 -4.21
C GLY A 139 -0.03 2.39 -4.24
N ILE A 140 -0.88 2.47 -5.27
CA ILE A 140 -2.09 1.64 -5.38
C ILE A 140 -2.21 1.07 -6.77
N ASP A 141 -2.45 -0.24 -6.86
CA ASP A 141 -2.67 -0.91 -8.13
C ASP A 141 -3.73 -2.02 -8.00
N SER A 142 -4.42 -2.32 -9.11
CA SER A 142 -5.43 -3.37 -9.21
C SER A 142 -5.09 -4.36 -10.31
N SER A 143 -5.14 -5.66 -10.01
CA SER A 143 -4.95 -6.75 -10.99
C SER A 143 -5.51 -8.07 -10.46
N PRO A 144 -5.62 -9.11 -11.30
CA PRO A 144 -5.66 -10.48 -10.80
C PRO A 144 -4.41 -10.76 -9.95
N ILE A 145 -4.58 -11.48 -8.84
CA ILE A 145 -3.47 -11.88 -7.97
C ILE A 145 -3.71 -13.28 -7.39
N ARG A 146 -2.68 -13.87 -6.80
CA ARG A 146 -2.73 -15.15 -6.10
C ARG A 146 -2.11 -15.01 -4.71
N ALA A 147 -2.76 -15.55 -3.70
CA ALA A 147 -2.18 -15.73 -2.37
C ALA A 147 -1.58 -17.13 -2.28
N ALA A 148 -0.32 -17.24 -1.89
CA ALA A 148 0.35 -18.52 -1.64
C ALA A 148 1.14 -18.42 -0.34
N ARG A 149 1.36 -19.55 0.34
CA ARG A 149 2.11 -19.60 1.60
C ARG A 149 3.57 -19.94 1.34
N THR A 150 4.50 -19.23 1.98
CA THR A 150 5.96 -19.49 1.80
C THR A 150 6.42 -20.80 2.42
N GLY A 151 5.80 -21.22 3.52
CA GLY A 151 6.07 -22.50 4.17
C GLY A 151 7.42 -22.58 4.88
N ILE A 152 8.04 -21.45 5.25
CA ILE A 152 9.27 -21.44 6.03
C ILE A 152 8.92 -21.79 7.49
N ARG A 153 9.57 -22.81 8.07
CA ARG A 153 9.35 -23.18 9.49
C ARG A 153 9.61 -21.98 10.40
N GLY A 154 8.57 -21.49 11.08
CA GLY A 154 8.64 -20.32 11.97
C GLY A 154 8.20 -18.99 11.33
N GLY A 155 7.98 -18.94 10.01
CA GLY A 155 7.45 -17.78 9.28
C GLY A 155 6.23 -18.19 8.44
N ASN A 156 5.03 -17.88 8.92
CA ASN A 156 3.76 -18.22 8.28
C ASN A 156 3.23 -17.06 7.42
N ASP A 157 4.04 -16.55 6.50
CA ASP A 157 3.63 -15.40 5.68
C ASP A 157 2.98 -15.81 4.36
N ILE A 158 2.02 -14.97 3.94
CA ILE A 158 1.38 -15.03 2.64
C ILE A 158 2.19 -14.20 1.66
N VAL A 159 2.53 -14.79 0.52
CA VAL A 159 3.06 -14.08 -0.64
C VAL A 159 1.93 -13.80 -1.62
N TRP A 160 1.86 -12.53 -2.04
CA TRP A 160 0.90 -12.04 -3.00
C TRP A 160 1.53 -11.96 -4.39
N VAL A 161 1.22 -12.94 -5.23
CA VAL A 161 1.76 -13.08 -6.58
C VAL A 161 0.84 -12.39 -7.58
N GLY A 162 1.26 -11.24 -8.09
CA GLY A 162 0.56 -10.54 -9.16
C GLY A 162 1.04 -9.10 -9.32
N ARG A 163 0.60 -8.46 -10.41
CA ARG A 163 1.03 -7.09 -10.75
C ARG A 163 0.69 -6.12 -9.63
N ALA A 164 -0.52 -6.19 -9.07
CA ALA A 164 -0.99 -5.23 -8.08
C ALA A 164 -0.05 -5.13 -6.87
N ALA A 165 0.40 -6.25 -6.31
CA ALA A 165 1.31 -6.26 -5.17
C ALA A 165 2.66 -5.61 -5.52
N ASN A 166 3.27 -6.02 -6.64
CA ASN A 166 4.58 -5.52 -7.06
C ASN A 166 4.55 -4.03 -7.45
N HIS A 167 3.56 -3.64 -8.24
CA HIS A 167 3.48 -2.29 -8.79
C HIS A 167 3.00 -1.28 -7.76
N ALA A 168 2.10 -1.64 -6.84
CA ALA A 168 1.73 -0.78 -5.72
C ALA A 168 2.96 -0.44 -4.86
N ALA A 169 3.81 -1.42 -4.56
CA ALA A 169 5.07 -1.18 -3.84
C ALA A 169 6.00 -0.25 -4.64
N LYS A 170 6.27 -0.54 -5.92
CA LYS A 170 7.16 0.30 -6.73
C LYS A 170 6.66 1.73 -6.97
N LEU A 171 5.36 1.98 -6.84
CA LEU A 171 4.82 3.33 -6.90
C LEU A 171 5.23 4.19 -5.69
N THR A 172 5.58 3.58 -4.55
CA THR A 172 6.07 4.34 -3.39
C THR A 172 7.48 4.91 -3.59
N ASP A 173 8.24 4.34 -4.53
CA ASP A 173 9.57 4.82 -4.92
C ASP A 173 9.54 6.07 -5.83
N LEU A 174 8.35 6.57 -6.18
CA LEU A 174 8.22 7.78 -7.00
C LEU A 174 8.55 9.02 -6.17
N ASP A 175 9.68 9.65 -6.49
CA ASP A 175 10.09 10.92 -5.90
C ASP A 175 9.55 12.09 -6.73
N LEU A 176 8.24 12.30 -6.63
CA LEU A 176 7.48 13.35 -7.31
C LEU A 176 6.54 14.02 -6.30
N ALA A 177 6.01 15.20 -6.62
CA ALA A 177 5.22 16.00 -5.68
C ALA A 177 3.96 15.29 -5.11
N PRO A 178 3.17 14.52 -5.89
CA PRO A 178 2.05 13.77 -5.35
C PRO A 178 2.43 12.71 -4.31
N SER A 179 1.67 12.67 -3.21
CA SER A 179 1.82 11.70 -2.13
C SER A 179 1.02 10.41 -2.35
N THR A 180 0.01 10.42 -3.23
CA THR A 180 -0.77 9.22 -3.57
C THR A 180 -0.74 8.95 -5.06
N TRP A 181 -0.33 7.74 -5.43
CA TRP A 181 -0.21 7.25 -6.80
C TRP A 181 -1.14 6.07 -7.02
N ILE A 182 -1.88 6.13 -8.12
CA ILE A 182 -2.72 5.04 -8.58
C ILE A 182 -2.43 4.71 -10.03
N THR A 183 -2.63 3.46 -10.40
CA THR A 183 -2.55 3.06 -11.82
C THR A 183 -3.84 3.40 -12.56
N ASP A 184 -3.77 3.40 -13.89
CA ASP A 184 -4.94 3.63 -14.74
C ASP A 184 -6.07 2.62 -14.44
N GLU A 185 -5.72 1.37 -14.13
CA GLU A 185 -6.67 0.33 -13.76
C GLU A 185 -7.44 0.62 -12.46
N VAL A 186 -6.83 1.34 -11.53
CA VAL A 186 -7.51 1.86 -10.34
C VAL A 186 -8.36 3.07 -10.72
N PHE A 187 -7.76 4.05 -11.43
CA PHE A 187 -8.41 5.32 -11.80
C PHE A 187 -9.73 5.12 -12.54
N ILE A 188 -9.77 4.26 -13.56
CA ILE A 188 -10.99 4.02 -14.35
C ILE A 188 -12.13 3.41 -13.51
N ARG A 189 -11.81 2.83 -12.35
CA ARG A 189 -12.75 2.17 -11.43
C ARG A 189 -13.13 3.04 -10.23
N LEU A 190 -12.63 4.27 -10.14
CA LEU A 190 -13.03 5.21 -9.11
C LEU A 190 -14.47 5.68 -9.34
N ALA A 191 -15.21 5.80 -8.24
CA ALA A 191 -16.44 6.58 -8.22
C ALA A 191 -16.12 8.08 -8.37
N ASP A 192 -17.08 8.86 -8.88
CA ASP A 192 -16.86 10.28 -9.18
C ASP A 192 -16.51 11.10 -7.93
N GLU A 193 -17.04 10.74 -6.76
CA GLU A 193 -16.68 11.34 -5.46
C GLU A 193 -15.18 11.22 -5.15
N LEU A 194 -14.50 10.24 -5.72
CA LEU A 194 -13.06 10.05 -5.57
C LEU A 194 -12.28 10.46 -6.82
N LYS A 195 -12.94 10.92 -7.89
CA LYS A 195 -12.27 11.55 -9.03
C LYS A 195 -12.23 13.05 -8.91
N TYR A 196 -13.30 13.66 -8.38
CA TYR A 196 -13.48 15.11 -8.35
C TYR A 196 -13.60 15.64 -6.91
N GLY A 197 -13.06 16.83 -6.67
CA GLY A 197 -13.11 17.52 -5.38
C GLY A 197 -13.18 19.03 -5.53
N GLY A 198 -13.46 19.73 -4.43
CA GLY A 198 -13.53 21.20 -4.39
C GLY A 198 -14.87 21.78 -4.87
N THR A 199 -14.92 23.12 -4.91
CA THR A 199 -16.09 23.88 -5.38
C THR A 199 -15.58 25.07 -6.21
N PRO A 200 -15.72 25.05 -7.55
CA PRO A 200 -16.35 24.01 -8.37
C PRO A 200 -15.54 22.68 -8.39
N PRO A 201 -16.17 21.53 -8.73
CA PRO A 201 -15.48 20.24 -8.80
C PRO A 201 -14.36 20.24 -9.85
N THR A 202 -13.15 19.85 -9.44
CA THR A 202 -11.99 19.66 -10.32
C THR A 202 -11.43 18.25 -10.14
N LEU A 203 -10.76 17.74 -11.19
CA LEU A 203 -10.17 16.41 -11.14
C LEU A 203 -9.03 16.39 -10.11
N MET A 204 -9.10 15.47 -9.15
CA MET A 204 -8.13 15.36 -8.06
C MET A 204 -6.83 14.65 -8.47
N TRP A 205 -6.81 14.07 -9.67
CA TRP A 205 -5.75 13.19 -10.16
C TRP A 205 -5.13 13.75 -11.43
N GLU A 206 -3.83 14.01 -11.38
CA GLU A 206 -3.05 14.40 -12.54
C GLU A 206 -2.45 13.16 -13.21
N ALA A 207 -2.46 13.11 -14.55
CA ALA A 207 -1.96 11.97 -15.30
C ALA A 207 -0.46 12.09 -15.58
N PHE A 208 0.28 11.00 -15.36
CA PHE A 208 1.72 10.90 -15.61
C PHE A 208 2.05 9.65 -16.44
N ARG A 209 3.31 9.60 -16.93
CA ARG A 209 3.89 8.41 -17.57
C ARG A 209 4.96 7.80 -16.68
N TRP A 210 4.80 6.52 -16.36
CA TRP A 210 5.77 5.78 -15.56
C TRP A 210 6.89 5.22 -16.45
N ASN A 211 7.91 6.04 -16.72
CA ASN A 211 8.98 5.69 -17.66
C ASN A 211 9.73 4.39 -17.30
N ARG A 212 9.99 4.16 -16.01
CA ARG A 212 10.64 2.93 -15.51
C ARG A 212 9.80 1.65 -15.72
N GLN A 213 8.52 1.80 -16.07
CA GLN A 213 7.59 0.70 -16.33
C GLN A 213 6.96 0.82 -17.73
N GLY A 214 7.81 1.03 -18.73
CA GLY A 214 7.41 1.04 -20.14
C GLY A 214 6.49 2.20 -20.54
N GLY A 215 6.50 3.31 -19.78
CA GLY A 215 5.65 4.46 -20.05
C GLY A 215 4.17 4.24 -19.73
N ARG A 216 3.85 3.24 -18.88
CA ARG A 216 2.48 2.98 -18.39
C ARG A 216 1.88 4.25 -17.79
N ARG A 217 0.60 4.50 -18.07
CA ARG A 217 -0.14 5.63 -17.49
C ARG A 217 -0.40 5.36 -16.00
N ILE A 218 -0.10 6.37 -15.19
CA ILE A 218 -0.39 6.41 -13.76
C ILE A 218 -1.00 7.78 -13.44
N HIS A 219 -1.61 7.90 -12.27
CA HIS A 219 -2.24 9.14 -11.83
C HIS A 219 -1.76 9.49 -10.42
N GLY A 220 -1.35 10.73 -10.21
CA GLY A 220 -0.88 11.25 -8.93
C GLY A 220 -1.87 12.23 -8.33
N SER A 221 -2.05 12.19 -7.01
CA SER A 221 -2.83 13.18 -6.25
C SER A 221 -2.08 13.59 -4.98
N ASP A 222 -2.15 14.88 -4.66
CA ASP A 222 -1.78 15.40 -3.34
C ASP A 222 -3.00 15.91 -2.54
N TRP A 223 -4.21 15.57 -2.98
CA TRP A 223 -5.44 15.91 -2.25
C TRP A 223 -5.49 15.17 -0.92
N ALA A 224 -6.15 15.79 0.06
CA ALA A 224 -6.31 15.26 1.40
C ALA A 224 -7.80 15.02 1.69
N TRP A 225 -8.13 13.84 2.21
CA TRP A 225 -9.49 13.50 2.61
C TRP A 225 -9.56 13.40 4.13
N ARG A 226 -10.48 14.15 4.76
CA ARG A 226 -10.58 14.19 6.22
C ARG A 226 -10.89 12.81 6.83
N VAL A 227 -10.18 12.45 7.89
CA VAL A 227 -10.39 11.21 8.66
C VAL A 227 -11.44 11.34 9.74
#